data_AF-A0A8T9BX94-F1
#
_entry.id   AF-A0A8T9BX94-F1
#
_cell.length_a   1.000
_cell.length_b   1.000
_cell.length_c   1.000
_cell.angle_alpha   90.00
_cell.angle_beta   90.00
_cell.angle_gamma   90.00
#
_symmetry.space_group_name_H-M   'P 1'
#
loop_
_entity.id
_entity.type
_entity.pdbx_description
1 polymer ?
#
loop_
_entity_poly.entity_id
_entity_poly.type
_entity_poly.pdbx_seq_one_letter_code
_entity_poly.pdbx_strand_id
1 'polypeptide(L)'
;MTINLARVARTRWLPQYAPQPPRRALPRYARIPMNSFSACCRHRKEEKGEKPKNTDSDPRINNLGRAIKDEFATIRQNYTTPKNPIVLAHGLLGFDELHIAGKLLPGVHYWRGITEAMRANGIEVIIASVPASASIEERALKLGQDIATKANGKSVNIIAHSMGGLDARYMISRLQPENVEVLSLTTVASPHRGSAFADYLLEGIGPKYLPSIYKLFNDFGISTGAFSQLTRKYMQEEFNPKTPDDETVR
;
A
#
# COMPACT_ATOMS: atom_id res chain seq x y z
N MET A 1 57.70 26.26 26.84
CA MET A 1 58.62 25.67 25.84
C MET A 1 57.78 24.82 24.89
N THR A 2 57.10 25.37 23.87
CA THR A 2 57.55 25.84 22.54
C THR A 2 58.16 24.75 21.62
N ILE A 3 57.35 24.42 20.58
CA ILE A 3 57.60 24.06 19.15
C ILE A 3 58.41 22.81 18.78
N ASN A 4 57.79 21.89 18.00
CA ASN A 4 57.97 21.91 16.54
C ASN A 4 56.92 21.10 15.75
N LEU A 5 56.37 21.74 14.71
CA LEU A 5 55.45 21.19 13.72
C LEU A 5 56.22 20.33 12.70
N ALA A 6 55.69 19.15 12.39
CA ALA A 6 56.04 18.41 11.17
C ALA A 6 54.86 18.43 10.19
N ARG A 7 55.17 18.97 9.02
CA ARG A 7 54.33 19.27 7.87
C ARG A 7 54.15 18.00 7.03
N VAL A 8 52.93 17.47 6.91
CA VAL A 8 52.63 16.38 5.97
C VAL A 8 51.89 16.95 4.75
N ALA A 9 52.42 16.60 3.59
CA ALA A 9 52.11 17.16 2.29
C ALA A 9 50.69 16.83 1.80
N ARG A 10 50.06 17.83 1.18
CA ARG A 10 48.84 17.68 0.37
C ARG A 10 49.20 17.02 -0.96
N THR A 11 48.79 15.78 -1.17
CA THR A 11 48.81 15.14 -2.49
C THR A 11 47.54 15.51 -3.25
N ARG A 12 47.74 16.25 -4.33
CA ARG A 12 46.75 16.79 -5.25
C ARG A 12 46.26 15.66 -6.15
N TRP A 13 45.05 15.14 -5.91
CA TRP A 13 44.38 14.21 -6.82
C TRP A 13 43.76 14.99 -7.98
N LEU A 14 44.29 14.77 -9.19
CA LEU A 14 43.70 15.20 -10.46
C LEU A 14 42.62 14.18 -10.87
N PRO A 15 41.42 14.61 -11.30
CA PRO A 15 40.43 13.68 -11.84
C PRO A 15 40.82 13.25 -13.25
N GLN A 16 41.06 11.95 -13.44
CA GLN A 16 41.16 11.33 -14.76
C GLN A 16 39.77 11.30 -15.40
N TYR A 17 39.71 11.75 -16.65
CA TYR A 17 38.53 11.79 -17.51
C TYR A 17 37.98 10.37 -17.75
N ALA A 18 36.71 10.15 -17.40
CA ALA A 18 35.93 9.00 -17.87
C ALA A 18 35.27 9.35 -19.23
N PRO A 19 35.27 8.44 -20.22
CA PRO A 19 34.61 8.69 -21.51
C PRO A 19 33.09 8.66 -21.37
N GLN A 20 32.43 9.67 -21.96
CA GLN A 20 30.98 9.81 -22.02
C GLN A 20 30.35 8.77 -22.96
N PRO A 21 29.18 8.17 -22.63
CA PRO A 21 28.45 7.32 -23.56
C PRO A 21 27.82 8.14 -24.72
N PRO A 22 27.64 7.55 -25.91
CA PRO A 22 27.17 8.27 -27.09
C PRO A 22 25.72 8.76 -26.94
N ARG A 23 25.49 10.02 -27.32
CA ARG A 23 24.16 10.65 -27.38
C ARG A 23 23.31 9.96 -28.46
N ARG A 24 22.24 9.27 -28.04
CA ARG A 24 21.18 8.81 -28.95
C ARG A 24 20.34 10.01 -29.39
N ALA A 25 20.27 10.25 -30.69
CA ALA A 25 19.44 11.29 -31.29
C ALA A 25 17.95 10.97 -31.08
N LEU A 26 17.17 11.95 -30.64
CA LEU A 26 15.71 11.90 -30.61
C LEU A 26 15.17 11.97 -32.05
N PRO A 27 14.17 11.14 -32.43
CA PRO A 27 13.58 11.22 -33.76
C PRO A 27 12.83 12.55 -33.93
N ARG A 28 13.14 13.24 -35.04
CA ARG A 28 12.44 14.44 -35.50
C ARG A 28 10.99 14.09 -35.81
N TYR A 29 10.04 14.60 -35.02
CA TYR A 29 8.65 14.64 -35.46
C TYR A 29 8.54 15.61 -36.65
N ALA A 30 8.12 15.08 -37.79
CA ALA A 30 7.85 15.82 -39.00
C ALA A 30 6.70 16.83 -38.76
N ARG A 31 6.91 18.08 -39.17
CA ARG A 31 5.88 19.10 -39.25
C ARG A 31 4.87 18.69 -40.34
N ILE A 32 3.62 18.50 -39.98
CA ILE A 32 2.51 18.37 -40.92
C ILE A 32 2.06 19.79 -41.30
N PRO A 33 1.91 20.13 -42.60
CA PRO A 33 1.57 21.48 -43.03
C PRO A 33 0.10 21.84 -42.72
N MET A 34 -0.09 23.08 -42.32
CA MET A 34 -1.38 23.74 -42.15
C MET A 34 -1.92 24.12 -43.53
N ASN A 35 -2.96 23.45 -44.02
CA ASN A 35 -3.73 23.90 -45.19
C ASN A 35 -5.17 24.24 -44.77
N SER A 36 -5.36 25.55 -44.56
CA SER A 36 -6.41 26.42 -45.10
C SER A 36 -7.69 25.80 -45.72
N PHE A 37 -8.83 26.17 -45.12
CA PHE A 37 -10.18 26.43 -45.68
C PHE A 37 -11.03 25.30 -46.29
N SER A 38 -12.20 25.05 -45.68
CA SER A 38 -13.49 25.47 -46.25
C SER A 38 -14.64 25.14 -45.29
N ALA A 39 -15.46 26.15 -44.97
CA ALA A 39 -16.72 25.98 -44.26
C ALA A 39 -17.71 25.19 -45.13
N CYS A 40 -18.37 24.18 -44.53
CA CYS A 40 -19.63 23.66 -45.03
C CYS A 40 -20.45 23.16 -43.84
N CYS A 41 -21.42 23.97 -43.42
CA CYS A 41 -22.47 23.57 -42.49
C CYS A 41 -23.20 22.34 -43.03
N ARG A 42 -23.24 21.25 -42.25
CA ARG A 42 -24.24 20.19 -42.39
C ARG A 42 -24.78 19.86 -41.00
N HIS A 43 -26.06 20.10 -40.80
CA HIS A 43 -26.82 19.55 -39.69
C HIS A 43 -26.67 18.03 -39.67
N ARG A 44 -25.98 17.50 -38.65
CA ARG A 44 -25.99 16.09 -38.31
C ARG A 44 -27.09 15.89 -37.27
N LYS A 45 -28.15 15.16 -37.65
CA LYS A 45 -29.16 14.65 -36.72
C LYS A 45 -28.47 13.85 -35.61
N GLU A 46 -28.87 14.09 -34.37
CA GLU A 46 -28.51 13.24 -33.24
C GLU A 46 -29.14 11.85 -33.43
N GLU A 47 -28.34 10.91 -33.93
CA GLU A 47 -28.66 9.49 -33.77
C GLU A 47 -28.31 9.08 -32.34
N LYS A 48 -29.32 8.62 -31.61
CA LYS A 48 -29.17 7.98 -30.30
C LYS A 48 -28.35 6.70 -30.50
N GLY A 49 -27.04 6.78 -30.30
CA GLY A 49 -26.17 5.61 -30.29
C GLY A 49 -26.57 4.66 -29.16
N GLU A 50 -26.92 3.42 -29.53
CA GLU A 50 -27.02 2.29 -28.61
C GLU A 50 -25.73 2.18 -27.79
N LYS A 51 -25.89 1.98 -26.47
CA LYS A 51 -24.75 1.69 -25.58
C LYS A 51 -24.07 0.40 -26.08
N PRO A 52 -22.75 0.39 -26.32
CA PRO A 52 -22.06 -0.82 -26.72
C PRO A 52 -22.20 -1.87 -25.62
N LYS A 53 -22.70 -3.05 -25.99
CA LYS A 53 -22.70 -4.23 -25.11
C LYS A 53 -21.25 -4.60 -24.82
N ASN A 54 -20.85 -4.45 -23.56
CA ASN A 54 -19.52 -4.73 -23.05
C ASN A 54 -19.31 -6.26 -23.05
N THR A 55 -18.68 -6.79 -24.09
CA THR A 55 -18.36 -8.23 -24.23
C THR A 55 -16.99 -8.60 -23.64
N ASP A 56 -16.34 -7.69 -22.92
CA ASP A 56 -14.98 -7.84 -22.40
C ASP A 56 -14.93 -7.75 -20.87
N SER A 57 -15.76 -8.55 -20.21
CA SER A 57 -15.83 -8.62 -18.75
C SER A 57 -15.37 -10.00 -18.27
N ASP A 58 -14.25 -10.03 -17.54
CA ASP A 58 -13.68 -11.24 -16.97
C ASP A 58 -14.74 -12.00 -16.16
N PRO A 59 -15.04 -13.27 -16.52
CA PRO A 59 -16.12 -14.04 -15.91
C PRO A 59 -15.98 -14.18 -14.39
N ARG A 60 -14.77 -13.98 -13.83
CA ARG A 60 -14.53 -14.03 -12.38
C ARG A 60 -15.12 -12.85 -11.61
N ILE A 61 -15.40 -11.72 -12.27
CA ILE A 61 -15.78 -10.47 -11.62
C ILE A 61 -17.14 -9.93 -12.07
N ASN A 62 -17.83 -10.64 -12.96
CA ASN A 62 -19.12 -10.22 -13.52
C ASN A 62 -20.23 -10.09 -12.47
N ASN A 63 -20.10 -10.76 -11.32
CA ASN A 63 -21.07 -10.73 -10.23
C ASN A 63 -20.72 -9.73 -9.12
N LEU A 64 -19.59 -9.00 -9.22
CA LEU A 64 -19.11 -8.08 -8.18
C LEU A 64 -19.71 -6.66 -8.28
N GLY A 65 -20.82 -6.51 -9.02
CA GLY A 65 -21.49 -5.23 -9.23
C GLY A 65 -20.83 -4.36 -10.29
N ARG A 66 -20.99 -3.04 -10.17
CA ARG A 66 -20.53 -2.07 -11.17
C ARG A 66 -19.00 -2.02 -11.19
N ALA A 67 -18.39 -2.52 -12.26
CA ALA A 67 -16.96 -2.36 -12.50
C ALA A 67 -16.62 -0.88 -12.76
N ILE A 68 -15.77 -0.30 -11.92
CA ILE A 68 -15.23 1.04 -12.13
C ILE A 68 -13.99 0.90 -13.03
N LYS A 69 -14.13 1.17 -14.33
CA LYS A 69 -13.02 1.08 -15.30
C LYS A 69 -12.27 2.41 -15.45
N ASP A 70 -13.01 3.51 -15.59
CA ASP A 70 -12.49 4.82 -15.99
C ASP A 70 -12.97 6.00 -15.10
N GLU A 71 -13.95 5.76 -14.24
CA GLU A 71 -14.62 6.80 -13.45
C GLU A 71 -13.70 7.55 -12.47
N PHE A 72 -12.55 6.96 -12.15
CA PHE A 72 -11.46 7.55 -11.37
C PHE A 72 -10.10 7.53 -12.12
N ALA A 73 -10.09 7.25 -13.43
CA ALA A 73 -8.87 7.30 -14.23
C ALA A 73 -8.34 8.74 -14.39
N THR A 74 -9.22 9.73 -14.23
CA THR A 74 -8.84 11.14 -14.19
C THR A 74 -8.93 11.65 -12.76
N ILE A 75 -7.85 12.25 -12.28
CA ILE A 75 -7.83 12.92 -10.98
C ILE A 75 -8.78 14.11 -11.05
N ARG A 76 -9.79 14.11 -10.18
CA ARG A 76 -10.73 15.22 -10.05
C ARG A 76 -10.10 16.33 -9.22
N GLN A 77 -10.51 17.57 -9.49
CA GLN A 77 -10.07 18.72 -8.69
C GLN A 77 -10.56 18.61 -7.24
N ASN A 78 -11.77 18.07 -7.04
CA ASN A 78 -12.37 17.87 -5.73
C ASN A 78 -12.97 16.46 -5.61
N TYR A 79 -12.79 15.86 -4.44
CA TYR A 79 -13.44 14.62 -4.01
C TYR A 79 -14.29 14.89 -2.78
N THR A 80 -15.37 14.13 -2.60
CA THR A 80 -16.23 14.26 -1.41
C THR A 80 -15.50 13.73 -0.17
N THR A 81 -15.47 14.53 0.89
CA THR A 81 -14.95 14.14 2.20
C THR A 81 -15.88 13.09 2.85
N PRO A 82 -15.36 11.94 3.30
CA PRO A 82 -16.14 10.96 4.05
C PRO A 82 -16.67 11.54 5.36
N LYS A 83 -17.87 11.10 5.77
CA LYS A 83 -18.51 11.55 7.02
C LYS A 83 -17.84 10.99 8.28
N ASN A 84 -17.22 9.82 8.16
CA ASN A 84 -16.67 9.04 9.27
C ASN A 84 -15.15 8.93 9.14
N PRO A 85 -14.41 8.77 10.25
CA PRO A 85 -12.96 8.65 10.23
C PRO A 85 -12.47 7.52 9.33
N ILE A 86 -11.31 7.73 8.70
CA ILE A 86 -10.56 6.69 8.01
C ILE A 86 -9.48 6.15 8.95
N VAL A 87 -9.47 4.85 9.17
CA VAL A 87 -8.40 4.12 9.84
C VAL A 87 -7.44 3.59 8.79
N LEU A 88 -6.15 3.92 8.93
CA LEU A 88 -5.07 3.38 8.11
C LEU A 88 -4.37 2.24 8.87
N ALA A 89 -4.56 1.00 8.42
CA ALA A 89 -4.02 -0.21 9.05
C ALA A 89 -2.86 -0.80 8.25
N HIS A 90 -1.64 -0.74 8.80
CA HIS A 90 -0.43 -1.19 8.12
C HIS A 90 -0.25 -2.71 8.15
N GLY A 91 0.58 -3.25 7.26
CA GLY A 91 0.91 -4.68 7.20
C GLY A 91 2.06 -5.13 8.11
N LEU A 92 2.55 -6.34 7.84
CA LEU A 92 3.78 -6.89 8.42
C LEU A 92 4.94 -5.94 8.12
N LEU A 93 5.84 -5.73 9.09
CA LEU A 93 6.92 -4.72 9.04
C LEU A 93 6.47 -3.26 8.95
N GLY A 94 5.18 -2.97 9.05
CA GLY A 94 4.75 -1.59 9.16
C GLY A 94 5.26 -0.97 10.46
N PHE A 95 5.75 0.26 10.33
CA PHE A 95 6.26 1.11 11.39
C PHE A 95 5.45 2.41 11.36
N ASP A 96 5.13 2.99 12.51
CA ASP A 96 4.55 4.33 12.51
C ASP A 96 5.57 5.36 11.98
N GLU A 97 6.85 5.18 12.33
CA GLU A 97 7.97 6.00 11.89
C GLU A 97 9.30 5.23 11.92
N LEU A 98 9.97 5.06 10.78
CA LEU A 98 11.28 4.43 10.67
C LEU A 98 12.39 5.47 10.54
N HIS A 99 13.33 5.46 11.48
CA HIS A 99 14.50 6.32 11.46
C HIS A 99 15.70 5.59 10.84
N ILE A 100 15.84 5.68 9.50
CA ILE A 100 16.85 4.94 8.72
C ILE A 100 18.30 5.42 9.01
N ALA A 101 18.49 6.64 9.50
CA ALA A 101 19.81 7.21 9.80
C ALA A 101 19.90 7.79 11.22
N GLY A 102 19.27 7.12 12.20
CA GLY A 102 19.11 7.64 13.56
C GLY A 102 18.25 8.90 13.62
N LYS A 103 18.23 9.60 14.77
CA LYS A 103 17.41 10.81 14.97
C LYS A 103 17.86 12.04 14.14
N LEU A 104 18.88 11.91 13.29
CA LEU A 104 19.41 13.02 12.49
C LEU A 104 18.61 13.30 11.22
N LEU A 105 17.87 12.32 10.70
CA LEU A 105 16.98 12.50 9.55
C LEU A 105 15.52 12.34 10.00
N PRO A 106 14.59 13.07 9.36
CA PRO A 106 13.17 12.89 9.63
C PRO A 106 12.78 11.43 9.34
N GLY A 107 12.02 10.85 10.25
CA GLY A 107 11.57 9.47 10.10
C GLY A 107 10.71 9.30 8.86
N VAL A 108 10.78 8.11 8.28
CA VAL A 108 9.93 7.71 7.18
C VAL A 108 8.65 7.16 7.79
N HIS A 109 7.50 7.76 7.50
CA HIS A 109 6.21 7.18 7.87
C HIS A 109 5.78 6.09 6.89
N TYR A 110 4.92 5.17 7.33
CA TYR A 110 4.33 4.18 6.43
C TYR A 110 3.39 4.81 5.40
N TRP A 111 2.55 5.75 5.85
CA TRP A 111 1.51 6.42 5.06
C TRP A 111 1.94 7.80 4.58
N ARG A 112 3.19 7.95 4.13
CA ARG A 112 3.77 9.24 3.71
C ARG A 112 2.97 9.87 2.57
N GLY A 113 2.60 11.13 2.74
CA GLY A 113 1.83 11.90 1.77
C GLY A 113 0.34 11.56 1.79
N ILE A 114 -0.03 10.31 2.11
CA ILE A 114 -1.42 9.87 2.17
C ILE A 114 -2.14 10.54 3.34
N THR A 115 -1.54 10.49 4.53
CA THR A 115 -2.14 11.09 5.72
C THR A 115 -2.32 12.59 5.57
N GLU A 116 -1.28 13.27 5.06
CA GLU A 116 -1.27 14.71 4.85
C GLU A 116 -2.31 15.10 3.78
N ALA A 117 -2.36 14.39 2.66
CA ALA A 117 -3.34 14.66 1.60
C ALA A 117 -4.78 14.44 2.08
N MET A 118 -5.03 13.38 2.85
CA MET A 118 -6.36 13.12 3.41
C MET A 118 -6.78 14.21 4.40
N ARG A 119 -5.91 14.57 5.34
CA ARG A 119 -6.20 15.65 6.31
C ARG A 119 -6.38 17.01 5.64
N ALA A 120 -5.62 17.31 4.59
CA ALA A 120 -5.79 18.52 3.79
C ALA A 120 -7.16 18.60 3.10
N ASN A 121 -7.80 17.45 2.84
CA ASN A 121 -9.17 17.35 2.31
C ASN A 121 -10.24 17.26 3.42
N GLY A 122 -9.89 17.59 4.67
CA GLY A 122 -10.81 17.59 5.81
C GLY A 122 -11.18 16.20 6.33
N ILE A 123 -10.44 15.16 5.95
CA ILE A 123 -10.69 13.80 6.40
C ILE A 123 -10.05 13.59 7.78
N GLU A 124 -10.84 13.08 8.74
CA GLU A 124 -10.32 12.61 10.01
C GLU A 124 -9.59 11.27 9.80
N VAL A 125 -8.28 11.25 10.07
CA VAL A 125 -7.42 10.08 9.82
C VAL A 125 -6.85 9.55 11.13
N ILE A 126 -7.19 8.29 11.41
CA ILE A 126 -6.67 7.48 12.52
C ILE A 126 -5.58 6.58 11.94
N ILE A 127 -4.35 6.72 12.44
CA ILE A 127 -3.26 5.78 12.10
C ILE A 127 -3.26 4.70 13.16
N ALA A 128 -3.51 3.46 12.75
CA ALA A 128 -3.49 2.31 13.65
C ALA A 128 -2.05 1.81 13.86
N SER A 129 -1.70 1.52 15.10
CA SER A 129 -0.38 1.00 15.50
C SER A 129 -0.51 -0.42 16.05
N VAL A 130 0.07 -1.38 15.35
CA VAL A 130 0.06 -2.80 15.73
C VAL A 130 1.47 -3.39 15.71
N PRO A 131 1.76 -4.46 16.48
CA PRO A 131 3.11 -5.01 16.52
C PRO A 131 3.57 -5.48 15.14
N ALA A 132 4.77 -5.10 14.73
CA ALA A 132 5.26 -5.24 13.35
C ALA A 132 5.35 -6.70 12.85
N SER A 133 5.40 -7.67 13.75
CA SER A 133 5.76 -9.07 13.47
C SER A 133 5.02 -10.13 14.29
N ALA A 134 3.96 -9.72 14.97
CA ALA A 134 3.10 -10.59 15.75
C ALA A 134 2.14 -11.41 14.88
N SER A 135 1.41 -12.34 15.50
CA SER A 135 0.38 -13.13 14.82
C SER A 135 -0.80 -12.25 14.38
N ILE A 136 -1.63 -12.75 13.45
CA ILE A 136 -2.85 -12.04 13.02
C ILE A 136 -3.77 -11.75 14.21
N GLU A 137 -3.91 -12.70 15.14
CA GLU A 137 -4.77 -12.59 16.32
C GLU A 137 -4.30 -11.48 17.27
N GLU A 138 -3.00 -11.45 17.57
CA GLU A 138 -2.38 -10.43 18.43
C GLU A 138 -2.48 -9.04 17.79
N ARG A 139 -2.22 -8.95 16.47
CA ARG A 139 -2.32 -7.70 15.72
C ARG A 139 -3.75 -7.20 15.65
N ALA A 140 -4.72 -8.09 15.40
CA ALA A 140 -6.15 -7.76 15.34
C ALA A 140 -6.68 -7.26 16.70
N LEU A 141 -6.25 -7.88 17.80
CA LEU A 141 -6.59 -7.43 19.14
C LEU A 141 -6.08 -6.01 19.38
N LYS A 142 -4.82 -5.75 19.04
CA LYS A 142 -4.23 -4.42 19.20
C LYS A 142 -4.88 -3.39 18.28
N LEU A 143 -5.23 -3.77 17.05
CA LEU A 143 -5.95 -2.93 16.09
C LEU A 143 -7.29 -2.47 16.68
N GLY A 144 -8.08 -3.40 17.23
CA GLY A 144 -9.37 -3.09 17.85
C GLY A 144 -9.25 -2.13 19.04
N GLN A 145 -8.28 -2.36 19.93
CA GLN A 145 -8.01 -1.48 21.07
C GLN A 145 -7.62 -0.07 20.63
N ASP A 146 -6.78 0.03 19.60
CA ASP A 146 -6.29 1.31 19.10
C ASP A 146 -7.41 2.11 18.41
N ILE A 147 -8.27 1.43 17.63
CA ILE A 147 -9.47 2.04 17.04
C ILE A 147 -10.44 2.49 18.13
N ALA A 148 -10.77 1.64 19.10
CA ALA A 148 -11.69 1.98 20.18
C ALA A 148 -11.24 3.24 20.93
N THR A 149 -9.93 3.34 21.20
CA THR A 149 -9.32 4.48 21.88
C THR A 149 -9.36 5.75 21.02
N LYS A 150 -9.00 5.65 19.73
CA LYS A 150 -8.79 6.82 18.87
C LYS A 150 -10.06 7.31 18.17
N ALA A 151 -11.01 6.41 17.87
CA ALA A 151 -12.27 6.76 17.23
C ALA A 151 -13.27 7.39 18.21
N ASN A 152 -13.09 7.17 19.52
CA ASN A 152 -13.88 7.77 20.59
C ASN A 152 -15.41 7.60 20.35
N GLY A 153 -15.82 6.37 20.01
CA GLY A 153 -17.22 6.00 19.78
C GLY A 153 -17.78 6.33 18.38
N LYS A 154 -16.98 6.92 17.47
CA LYS A 154 -17.39 7.11 16.08
C LYS A 154 -17.28 5.80 15.30
N SER A 155 -18.24 5.52 14.42
CA SER A 155 -18.10 4.47 13.40
C SER A 155 -16.98 4.83 12.43
N VAL A 156 -16.26 3.84 11.88
CA VAL A 156 -15.04 4.06 11.09
C VAL A 156 -15.05 3.34 9.74
N ASN A 157 -14.24 3.83 8.79
CA ASN A 157 -13.91 3.13 7.55
C ASN A 157 -12.43 2.71 7.59
N ILE A 158 -12.13 1.45 7.30
CA ILE A 158 -10.76 0.93 7.37
C ILE A 158 -10.18 0.82 5.96
N ILE A 159 -8.98 1.39 5.77
CA ILE A 159 -8.11 1.09 4.63
C ILE A 159 -6.91 0.32 5.17
N ALA A 160 -6.80 -0.94 4.76
CA ALA A 160 -5.83 -1.87 5.28
C ALA A 160 -4.88 -2.35 4.17
N HIS A 161 -3.58 -2.30 4.43
CA HIS A 161 -2.56 -2.74 3.47
C HIS A 161 -1.92 -4.06 3.90
N SER A 162 -1.70 -4.95 2.94
CA SER A 162 -0.99 -6.22 3.14
C SER A 162 -1.60 -7.03 4.29
N MET A 163 -0.81 -7.43 5.29
CA MET A 163 -1.30 -8.18 6.46
C MET A 163 -2.37 -7.43 7.27
N GLY A 164 -2.40 -6.09 7.22
CA GLY A 164 -3.42 -5.29 7.93
C GLY A 164 -4.85 -5.64 7.51
N GLY A 165 -5.05 -6.09 6.26
CA GLY A 165 -6.37 -6.52 5.81
C GLY A 165 -6.80 -7.85 6.42
N LEU A 166 -5.86 -8.72 6.79
CA LEU A 166 -6.16 -9.94 7.54
C LEU A 166 -6.45 -9.61 9.00
N ASP A 167 -5.66 -8.70 9.59
CA ASP A 167 -5.88 -8.22 10.97
C ASP A 167 -7.29 -7.61 11.10
N ALA A 168 -7.69 -6.76 10.15
CA ALA A 168 -9.01 -6.14 10.14
C ALA A 168 -10.13 -7.17 9.97
N ARG A 169 -10.00 -8.13 9.04
CA ARG A 169 -11.00 -9.21 8.89
C ARG A 169 -11.14 -10.04 10.16
N TYR A 170 -10.01 -10.40 10.79
CA TYR A 170 -10.03 -11.14 12.05
C TYR A 170 -10.69 -10.34 13.17
N MET A 171 -10.34 -9.06 13.31
CA MET A 171 -10.94 -8.16 14.30
C MET A 171 -12.47 -8.08 14.13
N ILE A 172 -12.94 -7.83 12.91
CA ILE A 172 -14.36 -7.67 12.59
C ILE A 172 -15.12 -8.99 12.82
N SER A 173 -14.60 -10.10 12.31
CA SER A 173 -15.32 -11.38 12.30
C SER A 173 -15.26 -12.12 13.63
N ARG A 174 -14.16 -11.96 14.39
CA ARG A 174 -13.85 -12.82 15.55
C ARG A 174 -13.71 -12.11 16.87
N LEU A 175 -13.21 -10.88 16.87
CA LEU A 175 -12.99 -10.15 18.12
C LEU A 175 -14.17 -9.24 18.46
N GLN A 176 -14.79 -8.62 17.45
CA GLN A 176 -15.94 -7.73 17.60
C GLN A 176 -15.81 -6.78 18.80
N PRO A 177 -14.73 -5.98 18.86
CA PRO A 177 -14.44 -5.18 20.03
C PRO A 177 -15.58 -4.21 20.33
N GLU A 178 -15.96 -4.13 21.60
CA GLU A 178 -16.99 -3.20 22.07
C GLU A 178 -16.60 -1.75 21.71
N ASN A 179 -17.59 -0.95 21.31
CA ASN A 179 -17.42 0.45 20.90
C ASN A 179 -16.62 0.68 19.60
N VAL A 180 -16.45 -0.37 18.78
CA VAL A 180 -15.90 -0.23 17.42
C VAL A 180 -16.95 -0.67 16.41
N GLU A 181 -17.50 0.30 15.69
CA GLU A 181 -18.39 0.03 14.55
C GLU A 181 -17.62 0.28 13.25
N VAL A 182 -17.45 -0.78 12.44
CA VAL A 182 -16.78 -0.69 11.14
C VAL A 182 -17.84 -0.62 10.04
N LEU A 183 -17.80 0.42 9.22
CA LEU A 183 -18.75 0.61 8.12
C LEU A 183 -18.23 0.04 6.79
N SER A 184 -16.91 0.06 6.61
CA SER A 184 -16.27 -0.53 5.44
C SER A 184 -14.84 -0.98 5.72
N LEU A 185 -14.40 -1.99 4.96
CA LEU A 185 -13.03 -2.47 4.92
C LEU A 185 -12.53 -2.53 3.47
N THR A 186 -11.64 -1.62 3.12
CA THR A 186 -10.89 -1.67 1.86
C THR A 186 -9.53 -2.30 2.08
N THR A 187 -9.24 -3.39 1.38
CA THR A 187 -7.92 -4.04 1.46
C THR A 187 -7.07 -3.74 0.22
N VAL A 188 -5.78 -3.48 0.43
CA VAL A 188 -4.80 -3.17 -0.62
C VAL A 188 -3.67 -4.19 -0.53
N ALA A 189 -3.52 -5.00 -1.56
CA ALA A 189 -2.48 -6.04 -1.63
C ALA A 189 -2.48 -7.04 -0.45
N SER A 190 -3.65 -7.27 0.17
CA SER A 190 -3.79 -8.22 1.26
C SER A 190 -3.80 -9.67 0.74
N PRO A 191 -3.00 -10.58 1.31
CA PRO A 191 -2.88 -11.95 0.82
C PRO A 191 -4.03 -12.83 1.33
N HIS A 192 -5.28 -12.50 0.96
CA HIS A 192 -6.47 -13.23 1.40
C HIS A 192 -6.48 -14.71 1.01
N ARG A 193 -5.71 -15.10 -0.01
CA ARG A 193 -5.55 -16.51 -0.44
C ARG A 193 -4.17 -17.06 -0.10
N GLY A 194 -3.41 -16.34 0.72
CA GLY A 194 -2.01 -16.60 1.03
C GLY A 194 -1.05 -16.07 -0.03
N SER A 195 0.24 -16.22 0.26
CA SER A 195 1.35 -15.73 -0.56
C SER A 195 2.26 -16.89 -0.97
N ALA A 196 2.46 -17.05 -2.28
CA ALA A 196 3.44 -18.02 -2.79
C ALA A 196 4.87 -17.71 -2.30
N PHE A 197 5.16 -16.45 -2.00
CA PHE A 197 6.43 -16.06 -1.39
C PHE A 197 6.54 -16.58 0.05
N ALA A 198 5.44 -16.55 0.82
CA ALA A 198 5.44 -17.12 2.18
C ALA A 198 5.63 -18.64 2.13
N ASP A 199 4.97 -19.34 1.20
CA ASP A 199 5.19 -20.78 1.03
C ASP A 199 6.64 -21.08 0.63
N TYR A 200 7.20 -20.33 -0.33
CA TYR A 200 8.60 -20.48 -0.73
C TYR A 200 9.57 -20.25 0.44
N LEU A 201 9.31 -19.27 1.30
CA LEU A 201 10.15 -19.04 2.47
C LEU A 201 10.08 -20.18 3.50
N LEU A 202 8.94 -20.86 3.63
CA LEU A 202 8.79 -21.97 4.57
C LEU A 202 9.22 -23.32 4.00
N GLU A 203 8.95 -23.57 2.72
CA GLU A 203 9.25 -24.83 2.03
C GLU A 203 10.67 -24.84 1.43
N GLY A 204 11.14 -23.68 0.97
CA GLY A 204 12.20 -23.59 -0.04
C GLY A 204 13.56 -23.09 0.45
N ILE A 205 13.70 -22.60 1.69
CA ILE A 205 15.01 -22.15 2.14
C ILE A 205 15.80 -23.35 2.68
N GLY A 206 16.49 -24.03 1.77
CA GLY A 206 17.54 -24.97 2.14
C GLY A 206 18.61 -24.30 3.03
N PRO A 207 19.40 -25.08 3.80
CA PRO A 207 20.29 -24.59 4.86
C PRO A 207 21.32 -23.51 4.43
N LYS A 208 21.50 -23.29 3.13
CA LYS A 208 22.45 -22.34 2.54
C LYS A 208 22.06 -20.87 2.70
N TYR A 209 20.76 -20.52 2.71
CA TYR A 209 20.31 -19.12 2.81
C TYR A 209 19.56 -18.81 4.12
N LEU A 210 19.25 -19.84 4.91
CA LEU A 210 18.59 -19.71 6.21
C LEU A 210 19.32 -18.72 7.14
N PRO A 211 20.66 -18.75 7.33
CA PRO A 211 21.31 -17.88 8.30
C PRO A 211 21.18 -16.40 7.95
N SER A 212 21.29 -16.03 6.67
CA SER A 212 21.17 -14.64 6.22
C SER A 212 19.73 -14.13 6.31
N ILE A 213 18.75 -14.98 5.99
CA ILE A 213 17.33 -14.63 6.03
C ILE A 213 16.83 -14.58 7.49
N TYR A 214 17.22 -15.52 8.35
CA TYR A 214 16.93 -15.47 9.79
C TYR A 214 17.58 -14.28 10.47
N LYS A 215 18.82 -13.94 10.10
CA LYS A 215 19.48 -12.74 10.62
C LYS A 215 18.72 -11.49 10.21
N LEU A 216 18.34 -11.37 8.93
CA LEU A 216 17.50 -10.28 8.46
C LEU A 216 16.16 -10.24 9.20
N PHE A 217 15.48 -11.36 9.37
CA PHE A 217 14.22 -11.41 10.09
C PHE A 217 14.37 -11.04 11.57
N ASN A 218 15.39 -11.53 12.27
CA ASN A 218 15.66 -11.12 13.65
C ASN A 218 16.03 -9.63 13.74
N ASP A 219 16.84 -9.11 12.83
CA ASP A 219 17.24 -7.69 12.79
C ASP A 219 16.04 -6.77 12.53
N PHE A 220 15.02 -7.25 11.81
CA PHE A 220 13.74 -6.57 11.57
C PHE A 220 12.61 -7.02 12.53
N GLY A 221 12.93 -7.83 13.55
CA GLY A 221 12.00 -8.33 14.56
C GLY A 221 10.94 -9.30 14.04
N ILE A 222 11.05 -9.85 12.83
CA ILE A 222 10.06 -10.72 12.20
C ILE A 222 10.12 -12.14 12.75
N SER A 223 9.01 -12.62 13.32
CA SER A 223 8.87 -14.02 13.70
C SER A 223 8.57 -14.90 12.49
N THR A 224 9.14 -16.10 12.43
CA THR A 224 8.74 -17.11 11.42
C THR A 224 7.26 -17.52 11.55
N GLY A 225 6.69 -17.36 12.75
CA GLY A 225 5.27 -17.55 13.03
C GLY A 225 4.38 -16.67 12.17
N ALA A 226 4.71 -15.38 12.03
CA ALA A 226 3.95 -14.46 11.18
C ALA A 226 3.91 -14.90 9.71
N PHE A 227 5.02 -15.43 9.17
CA PHE A 227 5.03 -15.94 7.78
C PHE A 227 4.22 -17.22 7.60
N SER A 228 4.18 -18.10 8.60
CA SER A 228 3.34 -19.31 8.55
C SER A 228 1.86 -18.99 8.33
N GLN A 229 1.39 -17.91 8.96
CA GLN A 229 0.02 -17.43 8.80
C GLN A 229 -0.24 -16.75 7.45
N LEU A 230 0.79 -16.44 6.66
CA LEU A 230 0.64 -15.86 5.32
C LEU A 230 0.68 -16.91 4.19
N THR A 231 0.80 -18.20 4.53
CA THR A 231 0.83 -19.29 3.54
C THR A 231 -0.51 -19.49 2.84
N ARG A 232 -0.47 -20.06 1.63
CA ARG A 232 -1.69 -20.45 0.91
C ARG A 232 -2.48 -21.49 1.70
N LYS A 233 -1.78 -22.45 2.30
CA LYS A 233 -2.40 -23.52 3.10
C LYS A 233 -3.15 -22.96 4.31
N TYR A 234 -2.47 -22.17 5.15
CA TYR A 234 -3.10 -21.59 6.34
C TYR A 234 -4.29 -20.69 5.98
N MET A 235 -4.18 -19.87 4.93
CA MET A 235 -5.29 -19.03 4.51
C MET A 235 -6.53 -19.83 4.07
N GLN A 236 -6.35 -20.95 3.37
CA GLN A 236 -7.45 -21.76 2.84
C GLN A 236 -8.07 -22.69 3.90
N GLU A 237 -7.23 -23.31 4.72
CA GLU A 237 -7.66 -24.37 5.64
C GLU A 237 -8.00 -23.83 7.04
N GLU A 238 -7.36 -22.73 7.46
CA GLU A 238 -7.49 -22.21 8.82
C GLU A 238 -8.17 -20.84 8.87
N PHE A 239 -7.62 -19.83 8.20
CA PHE A 239 -8.08 -18.46 8.36
C PHE A 239 -9.44 -18.20 7.72
N ASN A 240 -9.58 -18.38 6.41
CA ASN A 240 -10.82 -18.01 5.70
C ASN A 240 -12.06 -18.75 6.20
N PRO A 241 -12.03 -20.07 6.49
CA PRO A 241 -13.19 -20.77 7.05
C PRO A 241 -13.62 -20.22 8.42
N LYS A 242 -12.66 -19.71 9.18
CA LYS A 242 -12.84 -19.18 10.54
C LYS A 242 -13.13 -17.69 10.56
N THR A 243 -13.00 -16.97 9.45
CA THR A 243 -13.13 -15.52 9.38
C THR A 243 -14.05 -15.14 8.22
N PRO A 244 -15.35 -15.50 8.29
CA PRO A 244 -16.33 -15.08 7.30
C PRO A 244 -16.47 -13.56 7.30
N ASP A 245 -16.81 -13.01 6.14
CA ASP A 245 -17.07 -11.57 6.00
C ASP A 245 -18.39 -11.22 6.71
N ASP A 246 -18.43 -10.04 7.32
CA ASP A 246 -19.62 -9.52 7.99
C ASP A 246 -20.52 -8.82 6.96
N GLU A 247 -21.77 -9.25 6.82
CA GLU A 247 -22.71 -8.72 5.82
C GLU A 247 -23.07 -7.24 6.05
N THR A 248 -22.84 -6.72 7.25
CA THR A 248 -23.08 -5.31 7.58
C THR A 248 -21.92 -4.39 7.22
N VAL A 249 -20.75 -4.96 6.90
CA VAL A 249 -19.52 -4.22 6.55
C VAL A 249 -19.30 -4.26 5.05
N ARG A 250 -19.06 -3.09 4.45
CA ARG A 250 -18.85 -2.96 3.00
C ARG A 250 -17.41 -3.18 2.54
#